data_AF-A0A951U3L7-F1
#
_entry.id   AF-A0A951U3L7-F1
#
_cell.length_a   1.000
_cell.length_b   1.000
_cell.length_c   1.000
_cell.angle_alpha   90.00
_cell.angle_beta   90.00
_cell.angle_gamma   90.00
#
_symmetry.space_group_name_H-M   'P 1'
#
loop_
_entity.id
_entity.type
_entity.pdbx_description
1 polymer ?
#
loop_
_entity_poly.entity_id
_entity_poly.type
_entity_poly.pdbx_seq_one_letter_code
_entity_poly.pdbx_strand_id
1 'polypeptide(L)'
;MKLRLTRLIWLGLCILTAVLISAMPISAVNRSILSPILSSIDSSLASSKALFQIALLRPKQEPLPTTVRDPAAYGSGISRTLRMLSSSTPVSANTVRILFYGQSITGQDWWLELVQRLRAQFPDAHLVVENRAIGGFASPLLVRTAEQDLYPFYPDLVIFHVYGDEQNYEAIIANLRRRTTAEIVLASDHVTWLPSFSAADDPEQLRVYEWFNQHTAWLETIAQQYGCELVDIRTAWEQHLKAQRLSPQDLLRDQVHLNAEGNHLMATLMASHLLHPAAAQNSQIDQRVSDYPGSELNWQQGHLSLEFTGNRVALVATPLPADLIHSSTILIDGQPPSQFPELYALTRASSAPGVGWPSLLQIRSASPLLLEDWQLTIRQVSAKMDQFQFDLSGSQTGFDGSGDSQHPFISNSQRILIQPQDWWLEQSYLFTQQPVPLGFQIRWRVEPLFTDLYRSPAIPTRTGASIDLLAQNLSNGQHRLEIISKSGEAIPIETIRVYHPLP
;
A
#
# COMPACT_ATOMS: atom_id res chain seq x y z
N MET A 1 10.93 38.36 12.90
CA MET A 1 10.10 38.50 14.13
C MET A 1 8.79 39.28 13.94
N LYS A 2 8.69 40.29 13.04
CA LYS A 2 7.45 41.06 12.80
C LYS A 2 6.36 40.39 11.95
N LEU A 3 6.63 39.25 11.28
CA LEU A 3 5.62 38.50 10.50
C LEU A 3 4.84 37.43 11.29
N ARG A 4 5.29 37.05 12.50
CA ARG A 4 4.56 36.10 13.36
C ARG A 4 3.46 36.77 14.19
N LEU A 5 3.59 38.06 14.48
CA LEU A 5 2.61 38.82 15.28
C LEU A 5 1.33 39.14 14.48
N THR A 6 1.44 39.38 13.18
CA THR A 6 0.31 39.71 12.29
C THR A 6 -0.62 38.53 12.03
N ARG A 7 -0.12 37.28 12.07
CA ARG A 7 -0.95 36.07 11.94
C ARG A 7 -1.73 35.73 13.22
N LEU A 8 -1.15 36.02 14.40
CA LEU A 8 -1.83 35.84 15.69
C LEU A 8 -2.95 36.88 15.90
N ILE A 9 -2.76 38.11 15.42
CA ILE A 9 -3.78 39.17 15.47
C ILE A 9 -4.95 38.86 14.53
N TRP A 10 -4.69 38.30 13.34
CA TRP A 10 -5.75 37.88 12.41
C TRP A 10 -6.56 36.68 12.92
N LEU A 11 -5.89 35.70 13.55
CA LEU A 11 -6.57 34.57 14.18
C LEU A 11 -7.42 35.01 15.39
N GLY A 12 -6.91 35.96 16.19
CA GLY A 12 -7.64 36.56 17.30
C GLY A 12 -8.87 37.37 16.86
N LEU A 13 -8.80 38.09 15.74
CA LEU A 13 -9.95 38.83 15.18
C LEU A 13 -11.04 37.89 14.66
N CYS A 14 -10.68 36.79 13.99
CA CYS A 14 -11.65 35.80 13.50
C CYS A 14 -12.40 35.10 14.65
N ILE A 15 -11.71 34.82 15.76
CA ILE A 15 -12.32 34.21 16.95
C ILE A 15 -13.24 35.21 17.66
N LEU A 16 -12.85 36.49 17.76
CA LEU A 16 -13.72 37.52 18.35
C LEU A 16 -15.00 37.74 17.53
N THR A 17 -14.91 37.64 16.20
CA THR A 17 -16.05 37.81 15.28
C THR A 17 -17.02 36.63 15.38
N ALA A 18 -16.52 35.40 15.58
CA ALA A 18 -17.35 34.21 15.79
C ALA A 18 -18.09 34.22 17.14
N VAL A 19 -17.48 34.78 18.19
CA VAL A 19 -18.10 34.92 19.52
C VAL A 19 -19.13 36.05 19.56
N LEU A 20 -18.99 37.10 18.74
CA LEU A 20 -19.99 38.18 18.64
C LEU A 20 -21.23 37.78 17.83
N ILE A 21 -21.11 36.82 16.91
CA ILE A 21 -22.25 36.32 16.10
C ILE A 21 -23.16 35.39 16.92
N SER A 22 -22.66 34.72 17.97
CA SER A 22 -23.45 33.83 18.83
C SER A 22 -24.30 34.54 19.88
N ALA A 23 -24.21 35.87 20.01
CA ALA A 23 -24.90 36.67 21.02
C ALA A 23 -26.10 37.49 20.50
N MET A 24 -26.51 37.33 19.24
CA MET A 24 -27.69 38.04 18.69
C MET A 24 -28.96 37.16 18.71
N PRO A 25 -30.14 37.74 19.04
CA PRO A 25 -31.39 36.99 19.01
C PRO A 25 -31.78 36.63 17.56
N ILE A 26 -31.91 35.32 17.32
CA ILE A 26 -32.27 34.75 16.02
C ILE A 26 -33.76 35.02 15.77
N SER A 27 -34.07 36.03 14.96
CA SER A 27 -35.33 36.08 14.23
C SER A 27 -35.04 36.25 12.75
N ALA A 28 -35.60 35.33 11.95
CA ALA A 28 -35.60 35.26 10.48
C ALA A 28 -34.27 34.94 9.76
N VAL A 29 -33.78 33.68 9.87
CA VAL A 29 -33.00 33.04 8.80
C VAL A 29 -33.37 31.54 8.71
N ASN A 30 -33.52 31.06 7.47
CA ASN A 30 -34.06 29.76 7.06
C ASN A 30 -33.20 28.57 7.56
N ARG A 31 -33.81 27.62 8.30
CA ARG A 31 -33.12 26.51 8.99
C ARG A 31 -32.58 25.38 8.10
N SER A 32 -32.81 25.38 6.79
CA SER A 32 -32.37 24.31 5.89
C SER A 32 -30.95 24.47 5.31
N ILE A 33 -30.28 25.60 5.53
CA ILE A 33 -28.98 25.90 4.89
C ILE A 33 -27.79 25.90 5.87
N LEU A 34 -28.04 25.88 7.20
CA LEU A 34 -26.97 26.02 8.21
C LEU A 34 -26.68 24.74 9.03
N SER A 35 -27.50 23.69 8.92
CA SER A 35 -27.29 22.43 9.66
C SER A 35 -25.99 21.70 9.29
N PRO A 36 -25.51 21.65 8.02
CA PRO A 36 -24.28 20.94 7.68
C PRO A 36 -23.00 21.70 8.07
N ILE A 37 -23.08 23.03 8.17
CA ILE A 37 -21.94 23.92 8.42
C ILE A 37 -21.65 24.01 9.93
N LEU A 38 -22.69 23.99 10.77
CA LEU A 38 -22.53 23.96 12.22
C LEU A 38 -21.98 22.61 12.71
N SER A 39 -22.35 21.48 12.08
CA SER A 39 -21.78 20.17 12.40
C SER A 39 -20.29 20.03 12.03
N SER A 40 -19.80 20.77 11.02
CA SER A 40 -18.37 20.75 10.66
C SER A 40 -17.51 21.66 11.53
N ILE A 41 -18.10 22.68 12.14
CA ILE A 41 -17.40 23.61 13.04
C ILE A 41 -17.27 22.99 14.44
N ASP A 42 -18.31 22.29 14.92
CA ASP A 42 -18.25 21.58 16.21
C ASP A 42 -17.29 20.38 16.19
N SER A 43 -17.18 19.65 15.07
CA SER A 43 -16.19 18.57 14.91
C SER A 43 -14.76 19.11 14.82
N SER A 44 -14.55 20.23 14.12
CA SER A 44 -13.26 20.92 14.02
C SER A 44 -12.76 21.48 15.36
N LEU A 45 -13.66 22.05 16.18
CA LEU A 45 -13.32 22.58 17.51
C LEU A 45 -13.12 21.46 18.56
N ALA A 46 -13.82 20.33 18.43
CA ALA A 46 -13.58 19.14 19.25
C ALA A 46 -12.21 18.51 18.94
N SER A 47 -11.84 18.39 17.66
CA SER A 47 -10.51 17.90 17.23
C SER A 47 -9.38 18.87 17.63
N SER A 48 -9.63 20.18 17.60
CA SER A 48 -8.67 21.20 18.04
C SER A 48 -8.43 21.19 19.57
N LYS A 49 -9.45 20.93 20.39
CA LYS A 49 -9.29 20.81 21.84
C LYS A 49 -8.60 19.52 22.26
N ALA A 50 -8.87 18.41 21.56
CA ALA A 50 -8.12 17.16 21.75
C ALA A 50 -6.63 17.31 21.43
N LEU A 51 -6.28 18.06 20.38
CA LEU A 51 -4.89 18.31 19.98
C LEU A 51 -4.13 19.27 20.91
N PHE A 52 -4.80 20.17 21.64
CA PHE A 52 -4.16 21.11 22.56
C PHE A 52 -4.07 20.61 24.02
N GLN A 53 -4.78 19.54 24.40
CA GLN A 53 -4.66 18.92 25.72
C GLN A 53 -3.61 17.81 25.82
N ILE A 54 -3.04 17.36 24.71
CA ILE A 54 -1.98 16.32 24.69
C ILE A 54 -0.59 16.87 25.11
N ALA A 55 -0.44 18.17 25.37
CA ALA A 55 0.86 18.78 25.64
C ALA A 55 1.26 18.92 27.13
N LEU A 56 0.46 18.49 28.12
CA LEU A 56 0.82 18.70 29.55
C LEU A 56 0.53 17.55 30.52
N LEU A 57 0.35 16.34 30.01
CA LEU A 57 0.51 15.13 30.82
C LEU A 57 1.51 14.25 30.06
N ARG A 58 2.76 14.18 30.52
CA ARG A 58 3.59 13.03 30.16
C ARG A 58 2.85 11.83 30.73
N PRO A 59 2.27 10.91 29.93
CA PRO A 59 1.90 9.64 30.49
C PRO A 59 3.17 9.05 31.11
N LYS A 60 3.04 8.44 32.28
CA LYS A 60 4.10 7.53 32.76
C LYS A 60 4.48 6.68 31.54
N GLN A 61 5.75 6.72 31.17
CA GLN A 61 6.25 5.90 30.08
C GLN A 61 6.23 4.47 30.60
N GLU A 62 5.06 3.84 30.55
CA GLU A 62 4.88 2.46 30.93
C GLU A 62 5.62 1.59 29.91
N PRO A 63 6.28 0.51 30.36
CA PRO A 63 7.03 -0.32 29.44
C PRO A 63 6.06 -0.87 28.39
N LEU A 64 6.41 -0.68 27.11
CA LEU A 64 5.66 -1.25 26.01
C LEU A 64 5.59 -2.78 26.19
N PRO A 65 4.44 -3.42 25.93
CA PRO A 65 4.38 -4.87 25.83
C PRO A 65 5.42 -5.36 24.81
N THR A 66 6.10 -6.46 25.13
CA THR A 66 7.17 -6.98 24.26
C THR A 66 6.56 -7.81 23.14
N THR A 67 6.84 -7.45 21.89
CA THR A 67 6.40 -8.16 20.67
C THR A 67 7.36 -9.26 20.23
N VAL A 68 8.56 -9.35 20.84
CA VAL A 68 9.51 -10.47 20.65
C VAL A 68 10.17 -10.77 22.01
N ARG A 69 10.67 -12.00 22.18
CA ARG A 69 11.44 -12.41 23.38
C ARG A 69 12.76 -11.64 23.54
N ASP A 70 13.31 -11.10 22.45
CA ASP A 70 14.56 -10.33 22.43
C ASP A 70 14.40 -9.05 21.59
N PRO A 71 14.35 -7.86 22.22
CA PRO A 71 14.30 -6.57 21.53
C PRO A 71 15.49 -6.29 20.60
N ALA A 72 16.62 -7.00 20.74
CA ALA A 72 17.75 -6.86 19.83
C ALA A 72 17.47 -7.45 18.43
N ALA A 73 16.43 -8.27 18.28
CA ALA A 73 16.02 -8.89 17.03
C ALA A 73 15.06 -8.00 16.20
N TYR A 74 14.53 -6.92 16.77
CA TYR A 74 13.60 -6.03 16.08
C TYR A 74 14.22 -5.44 14.81
N GLY A 75 13.47 -5.56 13.72
CA GLY A 75 13.84 -4.99 12.43
C GLY A 75 14.83 -5.83 11.61
N SER A 76 15.17 -7.04 12.07
CA SER A 76 16.13 -7.92 11.37
C SER A 76 15.64 -8.43 10.02
N GLY A 77 14.33 -8.59 9.84
CA GLY A 77 13.67 -8.93 8.57
C GLY A 77 13.40 -7.74 7.65
N ILE A 78 13.70 -6.51 8.11
CA ILE A 78 13.48 -5.25 7.39
C ILE A 78 14.71 -4.32 7.39
N SER A 79 15.91 -4.91 7.45
CA SER A 79 17.15 -4.17 7.69
C SER A 79 17.52 -3.22 6.54
N ARG A 80 17.16 -3.54 5.29
CA ARG A 80 17.39 -2.67 4.14
C ARG A 80 16.50 -1.43 4.22
N THR A 81 15.22 -1.61 4.53
CA THR A 81 14.26 -0.51 4.65
C THR A 81 14.67 0.43 5.78
N LEU A 82 15.02 -0.12 6.96
CA LEU A 82 15.51 0.69 8.08
C LEU A 82 16.78 1.45 7.72
N ARG A 83 17.69 0.85 6.93
CA ARG A 83 18.88 1.55 6.43
C ARG A 83 18.53 2.68 5.47
N MET A 84 17.66 2.46 4.50
CA MET A 84 17.21 3.51 3.57
C MET A 84 16.56 4.69 4.33
N LEU A 85 15.74 4.39 5.33
CA LEU A 85 15.12 5.39 6.19
C LEU A 85 16.18 6.17 6.98
N SER A 86 17.06 5.47 7.70
CA SER A 86 18.03 6.08 8.62
C SER A 86 19.23 6.74 7.95
N SER A 87 19.59 6.35 6.72
CA SER A 87 20.69 6.96 5.96
C SER A 87 20.25 8.14 5.09
N SER A 88 18.94 8.45 5.04
CA SER A 88 18.44 9.61 4.31
C SER A 88 18.89 10.91 4.96
N THR A 89 19.20 11.91 4.13
CA THR A 89 19.63 13.24 4.55
C THR A 89 18.92 14.33 3.72
N PRO A 90 18.94 15.61 4.13
CA PRO A 90 18.28 16.68 3.37
C PRO A 90 18.79 16.85 1.93
N VAL A 91 20.03 16.40 1.65
CA VAL A 91 20.68 16.51 0.34
C VAL A 91 20.72 15.20 -0.44
N SER A 92 20.44 14.07 0.21
CA SER A 92 20.40 12.74 -0.37
C SER A 92 19.32 11.93 0.35
N ALA A 93 18.08 12.09 -0.11
CA ALA A 93 16.91 11.44 0.47
C ALA A 93 16.64 10.13 -0.29
N ASN A 94 16.54 9.00 0.43
CA ASN A 94 16.07 7.76 -0.16
C ASN A 94 14.55 7.80 -0.31
N THR A 95 14.05 7.33 -1.44
CA THR A 95 12.62 7.03 -1.60
C THR A 95 12.35 5.62 -1.07
N VAL A 96 11.38 5.49 -0.16
CA VAL A 96 10.94 4.20 0.40
C VAL A 96 9.45 4.01 0.09
N ARG A 97 9.13 2.94 -0.65
CA ARG A 97 7.75 2.58 -1.01
C ARG A 97 7.18 1.60 0.02
N ILE A 98 6.17 2.02 0.78
CA ILE A 98 5.51 1.22 1.81
C ILE A 98 4.09 0.90 1.39
N LEU A 99 3.74 -0.38 1.41
CA LEU A 99 2.39 -0.85 1.12
C LEU A 99 1.78 -1.55 2.34
N PHE A 100 0.64 -1.04 2.80
CA PHE A 100 -0.24 -1.76 3.72
C PHE A 100 -1.20 -2.62 2.90
N TYR A 101 -1.18 -3.94 3.12
CA TYR A 101 -2.03 -4.87 2.40
C TYR A 101 -2.67 -5.88 3.37
N GLY A 102 -3.93 -6.21 3.13
CA GLY A 102 -4.71 -6.96 4.11
C GLY A 102 -6.20 -6.67 4.02
N GLN A 103 -6.89 -6.81 5.14
CA GLN A 103 -8.34 -6.66 5.23
C GLN A 103 -8.77 -5.48 6.13
N SER A 104 -9.96 -5.53 6.71
CA SER A 104 -10.57 -4.39 7.40
C SER A 104 -9.72 -3.85 8.56
N ILE A 105 -9.04 -4.72 9.31
CA ILE A 105 -8.12 -4.31 10.38
C ILE A 105 -6.96 -3.49 9.83
N THR A 106 -6.31 -3.96 8.76
CA THR A 106 -5.26 -3.20 8.05
C THR A 106 -5.77 -1.87 7.49
N GLY A 107 -7.04 -1.79 7.15
CA GLY A 107 -7.69 -0.57 6.68
C GLY A 107 -8.03 0.47 7.76
N GLN A 108 -7.86 0.16 9.06
CA GLN A 108 -8.17 1.09 10.16
C GLN A 108 -7.04 2.10 10.44
N ASP A 109 -7.33 3.15 11.20
CA ASP A 109 -6.48 4.34 11.33
C ASP A 109 -5.08 4.12 11.94
N TRP A 110 -4.77 2.96 12.53
CA TRP A 110 -3.46 2.68 13.12
C TRP A 110 -2.29 2.88 12.15
N TRP A 111 -2.48 2.61 10.85
CA TRP A 111 -1.41 2.80 9.86
C TRP A 111 -1.08 4.28 9.66
N LEU A 112 -2.07 5.19 9.82
CA LEU A 112 -1.85 6.64 9.73
C LEU A 112 -0.94 7.11 10.86
N GLU A 113 -1.19 6.63 12.07
CA GLU A 113 -0.36 6.94 13.23
C GLU A 113 1.07 6.39 13.05
N LEU A 114 1.21 5.15 12.58
CA LEU A 114 2.51 4.55 12.27
C LEU A 114 3.29 5.36 11.23
N VAL A 115 2.64 5.77 10.14
CA VAL A 115 3.25 6.62 9.09
C VAL A 115 3.64 7.98 9.65
N GLN A 116 2.82 8.57 10.52
CA GLN A 116 3.17 9.82 11.19
C GLN A 116 4.44 9.66 12.04
N ARG A 117 4.55 8.56 12.80
CA ARG A 117 5.74 8.25 13.60
C ARG A 117 6.97 8.02 12.72
N LEU A 118 6.84 7.30 11.60
CA LEU A 118 7.92 7.11 10.62
C LEU A 118 8.41 8.43 10.04
N ARG A 119 7.49 9.31 9.61
CA ARG A 119 7.84 10.65 9.10
C ARG A 119 8.49 11.53 10.15
N ALA A 120 8.09 11.40 11.42
CA ALA A 120 8.71 12.14 12.51
C ALA A 120 10.13 11.64 12.84
N GLN A 121 10.33 10.32 12.81
CA GLN A 121 11.62 9.69 13.10
C GLN A 121 12.62 9.86 11.95
N PHE A 122 12.14 9.78 10.70
CA PHE A 122 12.94 9.84 9.48
C PHE A 122 12.46 10.97 8.55
N PRO A 123 12.59 12.24 8.97
CA PRO A 123 12.03 13.38 8.24
C PRO A 123 12.67 13.61 6.87
N ASP A 124 13.89 13.11 6.67
CA ASP A 124 14.65 13.27 5.44
C ASP A 124 14.38 12.16 4.42
N ALA A 125 13.71 11.07 4.81
CA ALA A 125 13.31 10.01 3.89
C ALA A 125 12.05 10.40 3.11
N HIS A 126 12.01 10.08 1.82
CA HIS A 126 10.82 10.31 1.00
C HIS A 126 9.93 9.07 1.01
N LEU A 127 8.83 9.12 1.77
CA LEU A 127 7.90 8.00 1.89
C LEU A 127 6.78 8.05 0.85
N VAL A 128 6.72 7.04 -0.02
CA VAL A 128 5.56 6.76 -0.88
C VAL A 128 4.75 5.67 -0.20
N VAL A 129 3.58 6.03 0.34
CA VAL A 129 2.79 5.11 1.17
C VAL A 129 1.40 4.93 0.58
N GLU A 130 1.00 3.68 0.42
CA GLU A 130 -0.37 3.31 0.05
C GLU A 130 -0.95 2.29 1.03
N ASN A 131 -2.26 2.38 1.26
CA ASN A 131 -3.02 1.33 1.93
C ASN A 131 -4.04 0.77 0.94
N ARG A 132 -3.82 -0.47 0.51
CA ARG A 132 -4.67 -1.18 -0.46
C ARG A 132 -5.50 -2.28 0.21
N ALA A 133 -5.69 -2.22 1.52
CA ALA A 133 -6.50 -3.19 2.24
C ALA A 133 -7.95 -3.24 1.75
N ILE A 134 -8.56 -4.44 1.79
CA ILE A 134 -9.94 -4.67 1.35
C ILE A 134 -10.72 -5.34 2.48
N GLY A 135 -11.63 -4.59 3.10
CA GLY A 135 -12.44 -5.12 4.22
C GLY A 135 -13.18 -6.40 3.85
N GLY A 136 -13.23 -7.40 4.74
CA GLY A 136 -13.93 -8.66 4.49
C GLY A 136 -13.26 -9.62 3.50
N PHE A 137 -12.05 -9.31 3.00
CA PHE A 137 -11.32 -10.19 2.09
C PHE A 137 -10.26 -11.00 2.86
N ALA A 138 -10.54 -12.28 3.09
CA ALA A 138 -9.57 -13.24 3.61
C ALA A 138 -8.53 -13.63 2.52
N SER A 139 -7.50 -14.40 2.90
CA SER A 139 -6.41 -14.82 2.00
C SER A 139 -6.87 -15.44 0.66
N PRO A 140 -7.95 -16.26 0.56
CA PRO A 140 -8.44 -16.77 -0.74
C PRO A 140 -8.86 -15.69 -1.75
N LEU A 141 -9.27 -14.52 -1.26
CA LEU A 141 -9.71 -13.40 -2.09
C LEU A 141 -8.54 -12.47 -2.37
N LEU A 142 -7.73 -12.15 -1.35
CA LEU A 142 -6.58 -11.25 -1.51
C LEU A 142 -5.51 -11.81 -2.45
N VAL A 143 -5.34 -13.13 -2.53
CA VAL A 143 -4.40 -13.75 -3.48
C VAL A 143 -4.77 -13.44 -4.93
N ARG A 144 -6.06 -13.21 -5.22
CA ARG A 144 -6.56 -12.87 -6.56
C ARG A 144 -6.32 -11.39 -6.87
N THR A 145 -6.68 -10.50 -5.94
CA THR A 145 -6.53 -9.04 -6.12
C THR A 145 -5.07 -8.59 -6.06
N ALA A 146 -4.19 -9.38 -5.42
CA ALA A 146 -2.75 -9.11 -5.33
C ALA A 146 -2.09 -8.95 -6.71
N GLU A 147 -2.63 -9.58 -7.76
CA GLU A 147 -2.15 -9.47 -9.13
C GLU A 147 -2.17 -8.04 -9.68
N GLN A 148 -3.16 -7.24 -9.28
CA GLN A 148 -3.25 -5.83 -9.65
C GLN A 148 -2.73 -4.90 -8.54
N ASP A 149 -2.85 -5.33 -7.28
CA ASP A 149 -2.64 -4.44 -6.14
C ASP A 149 -1.23 -4.47 -5.56
N LEU A 150 -0.60 -5.64 -5.55
CA LEU A 150 0.56 -5.91 -4.72
C LEU A 150 1.82 -5.96 -5.58
N TYR A 151 1.85 -6.85 -6.56
CA TYR A 151 3.08 -7.13 -7.31
C TYR A 151 3.47 -5.98 -8.27
N PRO A 152 2.55 -5.36 -9.04
CA PRO A 152 2.88 -4.21 -9.87
C PRO A 152 3.29 -2.97 -9.08
N PHE A 153 2.83 -2.83 -7.83
CA PHE A 153 3.25 -1.72 -6.97
C PHE A 153 4.73 -1.81 -6.60
N TYR A 154 5.29 -3.03 -6.54
CA TYR A 154 6.69 -3.31 -6.24
C TYR A 154 7.24 -2.48 -5.06
N PRO A 155 6.70 -2.72 -3.85
CA PRO A 155 7.10 -1.98 -2.65
C PRO A 155 8.54 -2.32 -2.22
N ASP A 156 9.16 -1.42 -1.46
CA ASP A 156 10.35 -1.73 -0.67
C ASP A 156 9.96 -2.46 0.62
N LEU A 157 8.80 -2.13 1.19
CA LEU A 157 8.25 -2.73 2.41
C LEU A 157 6.75 -3.05 2.23
N VAL A 158 6.36 -4.29 2.53
CA VAL A 158 4.96 -4.68 2.71
C VAL A 158 4.69 -4.87 4.20
N ILE A 159 3.65 -4.23 4.71
CA ILE A 159 3.07 -4.53 6.01
C ILE A 159 1.78 -5.31 5.77
N PHE A 160 1.78 -6.59 6.14
CA PHE A 160 0.76 -7.55 5.77
C PHE A 160 0.07 -8.17 6.99
N HIS A 161 -1.26 -8.16 6.96
CA HIS A 161 -2.13 -8.85 7.92
C HIS A 161 -3.43 -9.27 7.24
N VAL A 162 -3.79 -10.55 7.33
CA VAL A 162 -5.09 -11.05 6.87
C VAL A 162 -5.47 -12.33 7.62
N TYR A 163 -6.77 -12.56 7.81
CA TYR A 163 -7.29 -13.89 8.17
C TYR A 163 -7.39 -14.79 6.93
N GLY A 164 -7.58 -16.10 7.13
CA GLY A 164 -7.87 -17.05 6.05
C GLY A 164 -7.04 -18.32 6.16
N ASP A 165 -6.98 -19.10 5.09
CA ASP A 165 -6.19 -20.33 5.07
C ASP A 165 -4.71 -20.07 4.80
N GLU A 166 -3.90 -21.04 5.25
CA GLU A 166 -2.43 -21.03 5.16
C GLU A 166 -1.93 -21.05 3.73
N GLN A 167 -2.55 -21.85 2.87
CA GLN A 167 -2.10 -22.05 1.49
C GLN A 167 -2.16 -20.74 0.71
N ASN A 168 -3.28 -20.03 0.76
CA ASN A 168 -3.42 -18.75 0.05
C ASN A 168 -2.60 -17.64 0.70
N TYR A 169 -2.43 -17.65 2.03
CA TYR A 169 -1.57 -16.70 2.72
C TYR A 169 -0.11 -16.87 2.26
N GLU A 170 0.42 -18.10 2.35
CA GLU A 170 1.77 -18.43 1.92
C GLU A 170 1.98 -18.12 0.44
N ALA A 171 0.99 -18.41 -0.43
CA ALA A 171 1.07 -18.10 -1.84
C ALA A 171 1.32 -16.59 -2.10
N ILE A 172 0.69 -15.70 -1.32
CA ILE A 172 0.93 -14.25 -1.41
C ILE A 172 2.38 -13.92 -1.06
N ILE A 173 2.90 -14.48 0.04
CA ILE A 173 4.27 -14.25 0.52
C ILE A 173 5.31 -14.82 -0.46
N ALA A 174 5.09 -16.05 -0.94
CA ALA A 174 5.93 -16.69 -1.94
C ALA A 174 5.97 -15.89 -3.24
N ASN A 175 4.83 -15.39 -3.72
CA ASN A 175 4.78 -14.54 -4.91
C ASN A 175 5.49 -13.19 -4.69
N LEU A 176 5.37 -12.58 -3.51
CA LEU A 176 6.13 -11.37 -3.18
C LEU A 176 7.63 -11.62 -3.27
N ARG A 177 8.11 -12.76 -2.77
CA ARG A 177 9.52 -13.15 -2.82
C ARG A 177 10.00 -13.46 -4.24
N ARG A 178 9.14 -14.08 -5.07
CA ARG A 178 9.44 -14.44 -6.46
C ARG A 178 9.39 -13.28 -7.44
N ARG A 179 8.59 -12.25 -7.14
CA ARG A 179 8.30 -11.17 -8.10
C ARG A 179 8.85 -9.82 -7.66
N THR A 180 9.23 -9.67 -6.40
CA THR A 180 9.71 -8.41 -5.85
C THR A 180 10.88 -8.60 -4.90
N THR A 181 11.56 -7.50 -4.60
CA THR A 181 12.59 -7.45 -3.55
C THR A 181 12.06 -6.84 -2.26
N ALA A 182 10.74 -6.78 -2.08
CA ALA A 182 10.13 -6.19 -0.89
C ALA A 182 10.65 -6.90 0.37
N GLU A 183 10.90 -6.15 1.43
CA GLU A 183 10.90 -6.70 2.79
C GLU A 183 9.46 -6.80 3.27
N ILE A 184 9.18 -7.76 4.16
CA ILE A 184 7.81 -8.10 4.54
C ILE A 184 7.73 -8.11 6.06
N VAL A 185 6.77 -7.37 6.59
CA VAL A 185 6.32 -7.47 7.97
C VAL A 185 5.01 -8.25 7.98
N LEU A 186 4.99 -9.35 8.73
CA LEU A 186 3.79 -10.08 9.10
C LEU A 186 3.37 -9.63 10.50
N ALA A 187 2.09 -9.43 10.72
CA ALA A 187 1.54 -9.20 12.06
C ALA A 187 0.67 -10.40 12.46
N SER A 188 0.79 -10.87 13.71
CA SER A 188 -0.19 -11.80 14.27
C SER A 188 -1.51 -11.09 14.62
N ASP A 189 -2.53 -11.85 14.97
CA ASP A 189 -3.87 -11.30 15.19
C ASP A 189 -4.02 -10.64 16.57
N HIS A 190 -4.74 -9.53 16.63
CA HIS A 190 -5.13 -8.96 17.92
C HIS A 190 -6.16 -9.84 18.63
N VAL A 191 -6.31 -9.64 19.93
CA VAL A 191 -7.22 -10.43 20.77
C VAL A 191 -8.64 -9.86 20.67
N THR A 192 -9.58 -10.70 20.25
CA THR A 192 -11.02 -10.36 20.20
C THR A 192 -11.81 -10.87 21.39
N TRP A 193 -11.31 -11.93 22.04
CA TRP A 193 -11.93 -12.59 23.18
C TRP A 193 -10.89 -13.37 23.98
N LEU A 194 -11.09 -13.53 25.30
CA LEU A 194 -10.24 -14.30 26.19
C LEU A 194 -11.06 -15.39 26.92
N PRO A 195 -10.64 -16.66 26.90
CA PRO A 195 -11.30 -17.73 27.65
C PRO A 195 -11.10 -17.59 29.16
N SER A 196 -12.12 -18.00 29.92
CA SER A 196 -12.00 -18.24 31.36
C SER A 196 -11.38 -19.61 31.69
N PHE A 197 -11.22 -20.46 30.67
CA PHE A 197 -10.83 -21.86 30.76
C PHE A 197 -11.75 -22.65 31.70
N SER A 198 -13.05 -22.37 31.62
CA SER A 198 -14.07 -23.05 32.40
C SER A 198 -15.15 -23.64 31.49
N ALA A 199 -15.97 -24.55 32.04
CA ALA A 199 -17.11 -25.12 31.30
C ALA A 199 -18.17 -24.09 30.88
N ALA A 200 -18.03 -22.83 31.30
CA ALA A 200 -18.91 -21.73 30.90
C ALA A 200 -18.47 -21.04 29.60
N ASP A 201 -17.25 -21.31 29.10
CA ASP A 201 -16.79 -20.75 27.83
C ASP A 201 -17.56 -21.39 26.66
N ASP A 202 -17.96 -20.56 25.69
CA ASP A 202 -18.62 -21.03 24.48
C ASP A 202 -17.65 -21.87 23.63
N PRO A 203 -17.99 -23.13 23.27
CA PRO A 203 -17.08 -24.01 22.53
C PRO A 203 -16.64 -23.43 21.18
N GLU A 204 -17.50 -22.67 20.50
CA GLU A 204 -17.18 -22.07 19.21
C GLU A 204 -16.22 -20.88 19.36
N GLN A 205 -16.42 -20.01 20.36
CA GLN A 205 -15.46 -18.96 20.69
C GLN A 205 -14.10 -19.52 21.10
N LEU A 206 -14.08 -20.61 21.87
CA LEU A 206 -12.84 -21.29 22.23
C LEU A 206 -12.12 -21.84 20.98
N ARG A 207 -12.86 -22.45 20.04
CA ARG A 207 -12.31 -22.94 18.77
C ARG A 207 -11.69 -21.80 17.93
N VAL A 208 -12.36 -20.65 17.87
CA VAL A 208 -11.84 -19.46 17.17
C VAL A 208 -10.59 -18.90 17.87
N TYR A 209 -10.59 -18.84 19.20
CA TYR A 209 -9.43 -18.43 19.99
C TYR A 209 -8.23 -19.35 19.75
N GLU A 210 -8.44 -20.67 19.75
CA GLU A 210 -7.40 -21.65 19.45
C GLU A 210 -6.89 -21.54 18.01
N TRP A 211 -7.77 -21.26 17.05
CA TRP A 211 -7.37 -20.99 15.67
C TRP A 211 -6.42 -19.80 15.57
N PHE A 212 -6.68 -18.69 16.26
CA PHE A 212 -5.78 -17.53 16.28
C PHE A 212 -4.40 -17.87 16.89
N ASN A 213 -4.35 -18.71 17.91
CA ASN A 213 -3.08 -19.19 18.48
C ASN A 213 -2.31 -20.06 17.48
N GLN A 214 -3.01 -20.95 16.76
CA GLN A 214 -2.41 -21.77 15.71
C GLN A 214 -1.92 -20.93 14.54
N HIS A 215 -2.68 -19.91 14.13
CA HIS A 215 -2.30 -18.98 13.08
C HIS A 215 -1.00 -18.25 13.45
N THR A 216 -0.87 -17.79 14.70
CA THR A 216 0.38 -17.18 15.19
C THR A 216 1.58 -18.13 15.06
N ALA A 217 1.41 -19.41 15.41
CA ALA A 217 2.46 -20.42 15.29
C ALA A 217 2.84 -20.74 13.83
N TRP A 218 1.87 -20.79 12.90
CA TRP A 218 2.22 -20.92 11.48
C TRP A 218 2.99 -19.67 11.03
N LEU A 219 2.56 -18.46 11.41
CA LEU A 219 3.20 -17.22 10.96
C LEU A 219 4.68 -17.17 11.33
N GLU A 220 5.07 -17.74 12.47
CA GLU A 220 6.49 -17.94 12.83
C GLU A 220 7.23 -18.81 11.79
N THR A 221 6.59 -19.90 11.34
CA THR A 221 7.16 -20.81 10.32
C THR A 221 7.30 -20.11 8.96
N ILE A 222 6.27 -19.40 8.50
CA ILE A 222 6.34 -18.62 7.25
C ILE A 222 7.38 -17.50 7.36
N ALA A 223 7.42 -16.78 8.48
CA ALA A 223 8.38 -15.71 8.69
C ALA A 223 9.83 -16.23 8.62
N GLN A 224 10.11 -17.38 9.23
CA GLN A 224 11.42 -18.02 9.15
C GLN A 224 11.75 -18.50 7.73
N GLN A 225 10.82 -19.21 7.09
CA GLN A 225 11.01 -19.77 5.74
C GLN A 225 11.31 -18.69 4.70
N TYR A 226 10.63 -17.54 4.78
CA TYR A 226 10.75 -16.47 3.81
C TYR A 226 11.57 -15.28 4.31
N GLY A 227 12.19 -15.36 5.50
CA GLY A 227 12.93 -14.24 6.09
C GLY A 227 12.07 -12.97 6.21
N CYS A 228 10.87 -13.08 6.76
CA CYS A 228 10.00 -11.94 7.06
C CYS A 228 10.25 -11.46 8.49
N GLU A 229 10.00 -10.17 8.73
CA GLU A 229 9.83 -9.67 10.08
C GLU A 229 8.46 -10.12 10.61
N LEU A 230 8.40 -10.71 11.79
CA LEU A 230 7.14 -11.03 12.48
C LEU A 230 6.96 -10.11 13.68
N VAL A 231 5.84 -9.39 13.71
CA VAL A 231 5.38 -8.64 14.88
C VAL A 231 4.33 -9.49 15.59
N ASP A 232 4.69 -10.04 16.76
CA ASP A 232 3.71 -10.77 17.58
C ASP A 232 2.80 -9.79 18.33
N ILE A 233 1.78 -9.33 17.62
CA ILE A 233 0.71 -8.48 18.16
C ILE A 233 -0.05 -9.24 19.23
N ARG A 234 -0.42 -10.50 18.99
CA ARG A 234 -1.30 -11.27 19.86
C ARG A 234 -0.79 -11.33 21.30
N THR A 235 0.44 -11.81 21.49
CA THR A 235 1.03 -11.94 22.83
C THR A 235 1.17 -10.58 23.51
N ALA A 236 1.65 -9.57 22.78
CA ALA A 236 1.81 -8.22 23.30
C ALA A 236 0.45 -7.59 23.69
N TRP A 237 -0.60 -7.88 22.93
CA TRP A 237 -1.96 -7.44 23.20
C TRP A 237 -2.53 -8.09 24.47
N GLU A 238 -2.36 -9.40 24.66
CA GLU A 238 -2.75 -10.10 25.90
C GLU A 238 -2.04 -9.54 27.12
N GLN A 239 -0.73 -9.27 27.00
CA GLN A 239 0.05 -8.64 28.07
C GLN A 239 -0.49 -7.25 28.42
N HIS A 240 -0.84 -6.45 27.42
CA HIS A 240 -1.42 -5.13 27.61
C HIS A 240 -2.76 -5.21 28.35
N LEU A 241 -3.68 -6.06 27.88
CA LEU A 241 -4.97 -6.29 28.51
C LEU A 241 -4.81 -6.67 29.99
N LYS A 242 -3.90 -7.62 30.29
CA LYS A 242 -3.61 -8.05 31.66
C LYS A 242 -3.01 -6.95 32.52
N ALA A 243 -2.03 -6.21 32.00
CA ALA A 243 -1.34 -5.15 32.74
C ALA A 243 -2.30 -4.01 33.09
N GLN A 244 -3.17 -3.64 32.17
CA GLN A 244 -4.14 -2.55 32.33
C GLN A 244 -5.48 -3.02 32.93
N ARG A 245 -5.65 -4.33 33.18
CA ARG A 245 -6.90 -4.95 33.66
C ARG A 245 -8.10 -4.62 32.75
N LEU A 246 -7.85 -4.63 31.44
CA LEU A 246 -8.83 -4.41 30.40
C LEU A 246 -9.40 -5.73 29.91
N SER A 247 -10.64 -5.68 29.44
CA SER A 247 -11.24 -6.70 28.58
C SER A 247 -10.90 -6.40 27.11
N PRO A 248 -10.96 -7.40 26.21
CA PRO A 248 -10.78 -7.16 24.78
C PRO A 248 -11.69 -6.05 24.23
N GLN A 249 -12.94 -5.97 24.69
CA GLN A 249 -13.93 -4.98 24.25
C GLN A 249 -13.51 -3.53 24.56
N ASP A 250 -12.66 -3.30 25.55
CA ASP A 250 -12.14 -1.96 25.85
C ASP A 250 -11.25 -1.40 24.73
N LEU A 251 -10.73 -2.27 23.85
CA LEU A 251 -9.90 -1.90 22.69
C LEU A 251 -10.62 -2.07 21.35
N LEU A 252 -11.88 -2.51 21.37
CA LEU A 252 -12.68 -2.76 20.18
C LEU A 252 -13.90 -1.82 20.14
N ARG A 253 -14.36 -1.50 18.92
CA ARG A 253 -15.63 -0.76 18.72
C ARG A 253 -16.81 -1.71 18.48
N ASP A 254 -16.50 -2.91 18.01
CA ASP A 254 -17.43 -4.01 17.77
C ASP A 254 -16.73 -5.32 18.17
N GLN A 255 -17.16 -6.47 17.66
CA GLN A 255 -16.59 -7.76 18.06
C GLN A 255 -15.18 -8.03 17.51
N VAL A 256 -14.68 -7.21 16.58
CA VAL A 256 -13.38 -7.43 15.93
C VAL A 256 -12.62 -6.17 15.57
N HIS A 257 -13.29 -5.09 15.18
CA HIS A 257 -12.61 -3.86 14.75
C HIS A 257 -12.16 -3.03 15.94
N LEU A 258 -10.97 -2.45 15.79
CA LEU A 258 -10.32 -1.64 16.80
C LEU A 258 -11.09 -0.33 17.04
N ASN A 259 -11.18 0.11 18.29
CA ASN A 259 -11.55 1.49 18.62
C ASN A 259 -10.30 2.41 18.58
N ALA A 260 -10.39 3.64 19.08
CA ALA A 260 -9.26 4.57 19.07
C ALA A 260 -8.05 4.04 19.88
N GLU A 261 -8.28 3.50 21.07
CA GLU A 261 -7.21 2.92 21.92
C GLU A 261 -6.61 1.66 21.30
N GLY A 262 -7.45 0.80 20.70
CA GLY A 262 -6.97 -0.37 19.96
C GLY A 262 -6.10 0.02 18.76
N ASN A 263 -6.49 1.05 17.99
CA ASN A 263 -5.66 1.55 16.90
C ASN A 263 -4.32 2.10 17.41
N HIS A 264 -4.34 2.84 18.52
CA HIS A 264 -3.14 3.37 19.14
C HIS A 264 -2.18 2.26 19.61
N LEU A 265 -2.72 1.22 20.24
CA LEU A 265 -1.94 0.06 20.67
C LEU A 265 -1.35 -0.66 19.46
N MET A 266 -2.14 -0.97 18.43
CA MET A 266 -1.66 -1.60 17.19
C MET A 266 -0.51 -0.78 16.57
N ALA A 267 -0.69 0.53 16.39
CA ALA A 267 0.32 1.41 15.82
C ALA A 267 1.62 1.40 16.66
N THR A 268 1.47 1.38 17.99
CA THR A 268 2.60 1.37 18.93
C THR A 268 3.37 0.06 18.88
N LEU A 269 2.69 -1.09 18.82
CA LEU A 269 3.31 -2.40 18.70
C LEU A 269 3.99 -2.58 17.33
N MET A 270 3.37 -2.12 16.24
CA MET A 270 4.02 -2.13 14.93
C MET A 270 5.26 -1.21 14.88
N ALA A 271 5.17 -0.05 15.54
CA ALA A 271 6.27 0.91 15.61
C ALA A 271 7.50 0.37 16.36
N SER A 272 7.35 -0.57 17.29
CA SER A 272 8.50 -1.16 18.01
C SER A 272 9.41 -2.00 17.12
N HIS A 273 9.02 -2.32 15.88
CA HIS A 273 9.92 -2.95 14.93
C HIS A 273 10.43 -1.94 13.88
N LEU A 274 9.56 -1.02 13.47
CA LEU A 274 9.80 -0.10 12.35
C LEU A 274 10.57 1.17 12.72
N LEU A 275 10.69 1.49 14.01
CA LEU A 275 11.43 2.66 14.50
C LEU A 275 12.75 2.30 15.18
N HIS A 276 13.09 1.01 15.25
CA HIS A 276 14.36 0.59 15.82
C HIS A 276 15.52 0.98 14.90
N PRO A 277 16.68 1.38 15.45
CA PRO A 277 17.89 1.57 14.66
C PRO A 277 18.18 0.30 13.85
N ALA A 278 18.63 0.47 12.61
CA ALA A 278 18.84 -0.66 11.71
C ALA A 278 19.63 -1.78 12.40
N ALA A 279 19.05 -2.99 12.42
CA ALA A 279 19.73 -4.19 12.85
C ALA A 279 20.97 -4.45 11.97
N ALA A 280 21.86 -5.33 12.42
CA ALA A 280 22.98 -5.78 11.60
C ALA A 280 22.49 -6.27 10.22
N GLN A 281 23.29 -6.04 9.18
CA GLN A 281 22.92 -6.36 7.79
C GLN A 281 22.42 -7.81 7.67
N ASN A 282 21.25 -7.99 7.08
CA ASN A 282 20.77 -9.30 6.68
C ASN A 282 21.22 -9.57 5.25
N SER A 283 22.38 -10.23 5.10
CA SER A 283 23.01 -10.43 3.79
C SER A 283 22.12 -11.12 2.76
N GLN A 284 21.23 -12.02 3.17
CA GLN A 284 20.31 -12.71 2.25
C GLN A 284 19.25 -11.78 1.66
N ILE A 285 18.75 -10.83 2.46
CA ILE A 285 17.69 -9.90 2.07
C ILE A 285 18.26 -8.68 1.38
N ASP A 286 19.34 -8.13 1.94
CA ASP A 286 20.00 -6.89 1.52
C ASP A 286 20.67 -7.04 0.16
N GLN A 287 21.18 -8.23 -0.16
CA GLN A 287 21.87 -8.46 -1.42
C GLN A 287 20.95 -8.48 -2.62
N ARG A 288 19.61 -8.49 -2.46
CA ARG A 288 18.62 -8.56 -3.57
C ARG A 288 18.49 -7.27 -4.38
N VAL A 289 19.22 -6.22 -4.01
CA VAL A 289 19.27 -4.95 -4.71
C VAL A 289 20.72 -4.54 -4.89
N SER A 290 21.11 -4.26 -6.12
CA SER A 290 22.47 -3.88 -6.49
C SER A 290 22.47 -2.46 -7.06
N ASP A 291 23.42 -1.65 -6.59
CA ASP A 291 23.63 -0.27 -7.04
C ASP A 291 24.91 -0.20 -7.88
N TYR A 292 24.81 0.39 -9.06
CA TYR A 292 25.91 0.68 -9.96
C TYR A 292 26.14 2.20 -9.97
N PRO A 293 27.15 2.71 -9.26
CA PRO A 293 27.40 4.14 -9.15
C PRO A 293 27.64 4.78 -10.51
N GLY A 294 27.05 5.95 -10.74
CA GLY A 294 27.19 6.68 -12.01
C GLY A 294 28.64 6.97 -12.40
N SER A 295 29.51 7.17 -11.41
CA SER A 295 30.95 7.37 -11.59
C SER A 295 31.70 6.16 -12.15
N GLU A 296 31.10 4.97 -12.07
CA GLU A 296 31.68 3.70 -12.53
C GLU A 296 31.08 3.25 -13.87
N LEU A 297 30.09 3.97 -14.40
CA LEU A 297 29.44 3.65 -15.66
C LEU A 297 30.34 4.00 -16.85
N ASN A 298 30.62 3.01 -17.69
CA ASN A 298 31.44 3.19 -18.89
C ASN A 298 30.59 3.64 -20.09
N TRP A 299 30.68 4.93 -20.43
CA TRP A 299 30.04 5.51 -21.60
C TRP A 299 30.98 5.52 -22.81
N GLN A 300 30.47 5.11 -23.96
CA GLN A 300 31.16 5.15 -25.25
C GLN A 300 30.31 5.98 -26.22
N GLN A 301 30.75 7.20 -26.56
CA GLN A 301 30.05 8.07 -27.52
C GLN A 301 28.54 8.25 -27.22
N GLY A 302 28.19 8.42 -25.94
CA GLY A 302 26.79 8.58 -25.52
C GLY A 302 26.00 7.27 -25.44
N HIS A 303 26.64 6.12 -25.52
CA HIS A 303 26.04 4.80 -25.30
C HIS A 303 26.60 4.17 -24.02
N LEU A 304 25.70 3.76 -23.14
CA LEU A 304 25.99 2.92 -21.98
C LEU A 304 25.42 1.53 -22.22
N SER A 305 26.20 0.50 -21.90
CA SER A 305 25.77 -0.90 -21.89
C SER A 305 26.09 -1.51 -20.53
N LEU A 306 25.09 -2.08 -19.86
CA LEU A 306 25.22 -2.71 -18.55
C LEU A 306 24.51 -4.07 -18.53
N GLU A 307 25.27 -5.13 -18.27
CA GLU A 307 24.73 -6.45 -17.98
C GLU A 307 24.26 -6.50 -16.53
N PHE A 308 23.07 -7.05 -16.28
CA PHE A 308 22.53 -7.21 -14.94
C PHE A 308 21.71 -8.50 -14.80
N THR A 309 21.56 -8.98 -13.57
CA THR A 309 20.61 -10.05 -13.24
C THR A 309 19.50 -9.49 -12.37
N GLY A 310 18.24 -9.71 -12.74
CA GLY A 310 17.09 -9.27 -11.96
C GLY A 310 15.82 -9.18 -12.78
N ASN A 311 14.81 -8.50 -12.23
CA ASN A 311 13.51 -8.31 -12.90
C ASN A 311 13.03 -6.85 -12.94
N ARG A 312 13.80 -5.93 -12.33
CA ARG A 312 13.53 -4.50 -12.35
C ARG A 312 14.84 -3.72 -12.36
N VAL A 313 14.87 -2.66 -13.16
CA VAL A 313 15.97 -1.71 -13.23
C VAL A 313 15.42 -0.29 -13.22
N ALA A 314 16.03 0.56 -12.39
CA ALA A 314 15.67 1.95 -12.22
C ALA A 314 16.91 2.84 -12.21
N LEU A 315 16.70 4.11 -12.52
CA LEU A 315 17.73 5.13 -12.56
C LEU A 315 17.48 6.11 -11.42
N VAL A 316 18.53 6.40 -10.65
CA VAL A 316 18.54 7.52 -9.71
C VAL A 316 19.22 8.68 -10.41
N ALA A 317 18.42 9.70 -10.76
CA ALA A 317 18.90 10.81 -11.56
C ALA A 317 19.66 11.82 -10.70
N THR A 318 20.75 12.37 -11.23
CA THR A 318 21.35 13.57 -10.64
C THR A 318 20.44 14.76 -10.98
N PRO A 319 19.98 15.55 -10.00
CA PRO A 319 19.14 16.71 -10.29
C PRO A 319 19.87 17.74 -11.17
N LEU A 320 19.23 18.18 -12.25
CA LEU A 320 19.79 19.17 -13.20
C LEU A 320 18.91 20.41 -13.35
N PRO A 321 19.52 21.59 -13.57
CA PRO A 321 18.80 22.78 -14.04
C PRO A 321 17.90 22.47 -15.24
N ALA A 322 16.72 23.12 -15.30
CA ALA A 322 15.67 22.81 -16.28
C ALA A 322 16.08 23.05 -17.75
N ASP A 323 17.14 23.83 -17.98
CA ASP A 323 17.75 24.10 -19.28
C ASP A 323 18.71 22.99 -19.76
N LEU A 324 18.99 21.99 -18.93
CA LEU A 324 19.90 20.87 -19.21
C LEU A 324 19.17 19.51 -19.32
N ILE A 325 17.93 19.50 -19.81
CA ILE A 325 17.16 18.25 -19.94
C ILE A 325 17.83 17.36 -21.00
N HIS A 326 18.33 16.21 -20.56
CA HIS A 326 18.81 15.15 -21.44
C HIS A 326 17.67 14.22 -21.82
N SER A 327 17.78 13.62 -23.00
CA SER A 327 16.87 12.56 -23.44
C SER A 327 17.66 11.39 -23.98
N SER A 328 17.24 10.18 -23.60
CA SER A 328 17.91 8.94 -23.98
C SER A 328 16.91 7.87 -24.36
N THR A 329 17.22 7.11 -25.39
CA THR A 329 16.51 5.87 -25.71
C THR A 329 16.97 4.78 -24.76
N ILE A 330 16.03 4.02 -24.23
CA ILE A 330 16.27 2.87 -23.36
C ILE A 330 16.00 1.60 -24.17
N LEU A 331 16.92 0.64 -24.09
CA LEU A 331 16.71 -0.71 -24.59
C LEU A 331 17.00 -1.72 -23.48
N ILE A 332 16.23 -2.81 -23.49
CA ILE A 332 16.48 -4.03 -22.72
C ILE A 332 16.67 -5.14 -23.75
N ASP A 333 17.79 -5.85 -23.68
CA ASP A 333 18.13 -6.94 -24.60
C ASP A 333 18.04 -6.53 -26.10
N GLY A 334 18.40 -5.28 -26.39
CA GLY A 334 18.36 -4.69 -27.73
C GLY A 334 16.96 -4.27 -28.22
N GLN A 335 15.91 -4.37 -27.38
CA GLN A 335 14.54 -3.97 -27.73
C GLN A 335 14.05 -2.83 -26.83
N PRO A 336 13.18 -1.93 -27.33
CA PRO A 336 12.47 -0.99 -26.47
C PRO A 336 11.65 -1.75 -25.41
N PRO A 337 11.65 -1.31 -24.14
CA PRO A 337 10.86 -1.92 -23.07
C PRO A 337 9.38 -2.15 -23.43
N SER A 338 8.76 -1.28 -24.23
CA SER A 338 7.37 -1.44 -24.69
C SER A 338 7.11 -2.71 -25.49
N GLN A 339 8.13 -3.38 -26.01
CA GLN A 339 7.99 -4.64 -26.75
C GLN A 339 7.85 -5.86 -25.85
N PHE A 340 8.06 -5.73 -24.54
CA PHE A 340 7.95 -6.81 -23.55
C PHE A 340 6.53 -6.84 -22.95
N PRO A 341 5.69 -7.85 -23.25
CA PRO A 341 4.30 -7.90 -22.79
C PRO A 341 4.14 -7.92 -21.27
N GLU A 342 5.12 -8.44 -20.55
CA GLU A 342 5.13 -8.55 -19.09
C GLU A 342 5.33 -7.20 -18.37
N LEU A 343 5.77 -6.15 -19.07
CA LEU A 343 5.98 -4.82 -18.47
C LEU A 343 4.71 -3.96 -18.48
N TYR A 344 3.54 -4.58 -18.63
CA TYR A 344 2.24 -3.93 -18.59
C TYR A 344 1.45 -4.46 -17.40
N ALA A 345 0.85 -3.57 -16.61
CA ALA A 345 0.05 -3.93 -15.46
C ALA A 345 -1.40 -3.50 -15.63
N LEU A 346 -2.34 -4.38 -15.27
CA LEU A 346 -3.74 -4.03 -15.12
C LEU A 346 -3.97 -3.45 -13.73
N THR A 347 -4.68 -2.33 -13.63
CA THR A 347 -5.11 -1.80 -12.33
C THR A 347 -6.27 -2.61 -11.75
N ARG A 348 -6.51 -2.46 -10.45
CA ARG A 348 -7.71 -2.97 -9.79
C ARG A 348 -8.96 -2.43 -10.51
N ALA A 349 -9.97 -3.29 -10.64
CA ALA A 349 -11.29 -2.88 -11.12
C ALA A 349 -11.95 -1.88 -10.17
N SER A 350 -12.77 -0.99 -10.72
CA SER A 350 -13.54 -0.03 -9.93
C SER A 350 -14.46 -0.71 -8.91
N SER A 351 -14.76 0.02 -7.84
CA SER A 351 -15.56 -0.49 -6.73
C SER A 351 -16.98 -0.88 -7.15
N ALA A 352 -17.52 -1.89 -6.46
CA ALA A 352 -18.90 -2.31 -6.58
C ALA A 352 -19.86 -1.27 -5.95
N PRO A 353 -21.16 -1.30 -6.28
CA PRO A 353 -22.14 -0.42 -5.66
C PRO A 353 -22.19 -0.57 -4.13
N GLY A 354 -22.18 0.55 -3.42
CA GLY A 354 -22.39 0.60 -1.97
C GLY A 354 -21.22 0.16 -1.09
N VAL A 355 -20.12 -0.35 -1.66
CA VAL A 355 -18.96 -0.85 -0.89
C VAL A 355 -17.66 -0.63 -1.65
N GLY A 356 -16.56 -0.42 -0.93
CA GLY A 356 -15.23 -0.22 -1.52
C GLY A 356 -14.59 -1.46 -2.17
N TRP A 357 -15.29 -2.60 -2.22
CA TRP A 357 -14.79 -3.84 -2.83
C TRP A 357 -14.65 -3.72 -4.34
N PRO A 358 -13.64 -4.33 -4.97
CA PRO A 358 -13.56 -4.34 -6.42
C PRO A 358 -14.73 -5.11 -7.02
N SER A 359 -15.24 -4.66 -8.18
CA SER A 359 -16.31 -5.37 -8.89
C SER A 359 -15.84 -6.70 -9.50
N LEU A 360 -14.54 -6.78 -9.82
CA LEU A 360 -13.85 -7.97 -10.29
C LEU A 360 -12.60 -8.21 -9.44
N LEU A 361 -12.42 -9.44 -8.95
CA LEU A 361 -11.28 -9.82 -8.11
C LEU A 361 -9.98 -9.89 -8.89
N GLN A 362 -10.01 -10.38 -10.13
CA GLN A 362 -8.83 -10.50 -10.98
C GLN A 362 -9.19 -10.38 -12.46
N ILE A 363 -8.38 -9.63 -13.19
CA ILE A 363 -8.45 -9.51 -14.65
C ILE A 363 -7.13 -10.05 -15.22
N ARG A 364 -7.22 -10.87 -16.27
CA ARG A 364 -6.06 -11.48 -16.93
C ARG A 364 -6.01 -11.07 -18.40
N SER A 365 -4.92 -11.41 -19.06
CA SER A 365 -4.75 -11.27 -20.50
C SER A 365 -4.19 -12.56 -21.10
N ALA A 366 -4.56 -12.85 -22.35
CA ALA A 366 -3.97 -13.91 -23.17
C ALA A 366 -3.20 -13.35 -24.39
N SER A 367 -3.19 -12.02 -24.59
CA SER A 367 -2.47 -11.34 -25.66
C SER A 367 -1.78 -10.06 -25.14
N PRO A 368 -0.74 -9.55 -25.83
CA PRO A 368 -0.07 -8.33 -25.39
C PRO A 368 -1.04 -7.16 -25.18
N LEU A 369 -0.91 -6.50 -24.02
CA LEU A 369 -1.73 -5.36 -23.64
C LEU A 369 -1.33 -4.11 -24.43
N LEU A 370 -2.28 -3.18 -24.58
CA LEU A 370 -2.02 -1.82 -25.02
C LEU A 370 -2.20 -0.87 -23.84
N LEU A 371 -1.53 0.27 -23.86
CA LEU A 371 -1.82 1.36 -22.93
C LEU A 371 -3.20 1.93 -23.24
N GLU A 372 -4.20 1.50 -22.48
CA GLU A 372 -5.58 1.91 -22.67
C GLU A 372 -6.42 1.77 -21.41
N ASP A 373 -7.48 2.58 -21.35
CA ASP A 373 -8.56 2.41 -20.37
C ASP A 373 -9.59 1.41 -20.88
N TRP A 374 -10.07 0.55 -19.99
CA TRP A 374 -11.11 -0.43 -20.26
C TRP A 374 -12.38 -0.11 -19.50
N GLN A 375 -13.51 -0.35 -20.16
CA GLN A 375 -14.84 -0.21 -19.60
C GLN A 375 -15.70 -1.43 -19.94
N LEU A 376 -16.19 -2.11 -18.91
CA LEU A 376 -17.23 -3.12 -18.99
C LEU A 376 -18.55 -2.49 -18.55
N THR A 377 -19.58 -2.60 -19.39
CA THR A 377 -20.91 -2.04 -19.11
C THR A 377 -21.94 -3.14 -18.92
N ILE A 378 -22.61 -3.16 -17.76
CA ILE A 378 -23.68 -4.11 -17.45
C ILE A 378 -24.92 -3.81 -18.30
N ARG A 379 -25.39 -4.80 -19.05
CA ARG A 379 -26.52 -4.71 -20.00
C ARG A 379 -27.77 -5.41 -19.52
N GLN A 380 -27.60 -6.49 -18.75
CA GLN A 380 -28.70 -7.19 -18.10
C GLN A 380 -28.25 -7.70 -16.73
N VAL A 381 -29.20 -7.75 -15.80
CA VAL A 381 -28.99 -8.26 -14.44
C VAL A 381 -30.15 -9.19 -14.10
N SER A 382 -29.86 -10.36 -13.52
CA SER A 382 -30.91 -11.26 -13.03
C SER A 382 -31.67 -10.65 -11.85
N ALA A 383 -32.91 -11.10 -11.62
CA ALA A 383 -33.70 -10.66 -10.47
C ALA A 383 -33.03 -10.96 -9.11
N LYS A 384 -32.14 -11.96 -9.07
CA LYS A 384 -31.40 -12.39 -7.88
C LYS A 384 -30.05 -11.68 -7.70
N MET A 385 -29.61 -10.89 -8.68
CA MET A 385 -28.29 -10.21 -8.68
C MET A 385 -27.10 -11.19 -8.67
N ASP A 386 -27.29 -12.39 -9.22
CA ASP A 386 -26.29 -13.47 -9.31
C ASP A 386 -25.77 -13.68 -10.75
N GLN A 387 -26.42 -13.07 -11.76
CA GLN A 387 -26.04 -13.20 -13.17
C GLN A 387 -26.07 -11.84 -13.86
N PHE A 388 -25.03 -11.56 -14.64
CA PHE A 388 -24.83 -10.30 -15.34
C PHE A 388 -24.47 -10.56 -16.80
N GLN A 389 -25.09 -9.84 -17.73
CA GLN A 389 -24.62 -9.76 -19.12
C GLN A 389 -23.97 -8.40 -19.34
N PHE A 390 -22.92 -8.35 -20.13
CA PHE A 390 -22.12 -7.15 -20.30
C PHE A 390 -21.53 -6.98 -21.70
N ASP A 391 -21.16 -5.74 -22.01
CA ASP A 391 -20.34 -5.36 -23.16
C ASP A 391 -18.99 -4.83 -22.65
N LEU A 392 -17.89 -5.19 -23.33
CA LEU A 392 -16.55 -4.70 -23.05
C LEU A 392 -16.09 -3.74 -24.16
N SER A 393 -15.43 -2.65 -23.78
CA SER A 393 -14.74 -1.77 -24.71
C SER A 393 -13.44 -1.22 -24.13
N GLY A 394 -12.42 -1.10 -24.98
CA GLY A 394 -11.16 -0.43 -24.69
C GLY A 394 -11.06 0.93 -25.39
N SER A 395 -10.37 1.90 -24.78
CA SER A 395 -10.19 3.25 -25.36
C SER A 395 -9.36 3.25 -26.66
N GLN A 396 -8.53 2.24 -26.88
CA GLN A 396 -7.79 2.04 -28.13
C GLN A 396 -8.39 0.90 -28.96
N THR A 397 -8.81 -0.18 -28.29
CA THR A 397 -9.34 -1.37 -28.97
C THR A 397 -10.77 -1.16 -29.50
N GLY A 398 -11.56 -0.26 -28.93
CA GLY A 398 -12.99 -0.10 -29.26
C GLY A 398 -13.84 -1.18 -28.60
N PHE A 399 -15.02 -1.48 -29.16
CA PHE A 399 -15.85 -2.60 -28.69
C PHE A 399 -15.11 -3.92 -28.87
N ASP A 400 -15.02 -4.71 -27.81
CA ASP A 400 -14.16 -5.89 -27.75
C ASP A 400 -14.86 -7.16 -27.25
N GLY A 401 -16.18 -7.18 -27.38
CA GLY A 401 -17.01 -8.37 -27.14
C GLY A 401 -18.07 -8.18 -26.07
N SER A 402 -18.97 -9.16 -26.00
CA SER A 402 -20.03 -9.26 -25.01
C SER A 402 -19.97 -10.63 -24.33
N GLY A 403 -20.38 -10.70 -23.07
CA GLY A 403 -20.32 -11.94 -22.31
C GLY A 403 -21.30 -11.96 -21.14
N ASP A 404 -21.19 -13.01 -20.34
CA ASP A 404 -21.95 -13.17 -19.11
C ASP A 404 -21.05 -13.60 -17.94
N SER A 405 -21.52 -13.39 -16.71
CA SER A 405 -20.73 -13.67 -15.50
C SER A 405 -20.60 -15.15 -15.15
N GLN A 406 -21.33 -16.05 -15.82
CA GLN A 406 -21.36 -17.49 -15.51
C GLN A 406 -20.33 -18.29 -16.31
N HIS A 407 -19.83 -17.74 -17.41
CA HIS A 407 -18.88 -18.41 -18.30
C HIS A 407 -17.55 -17.65 -18.38
N PRO A 408 -16.42 -18.34 -18.62
CA PRO A 408 -15.16 -17.68 -18.94
C PRO A 408 -15.34 -16.76 -20.14
N PHE A 409 -14.99 -15.48 -19.98
CA PHE A 409 -15.02 -14.49 -21.04
C PHE A 409 -13.61 -14.24 -21.55
N ILE A 410 -13.44 -14.32 -22.87
CA ILE A 410 -12.24 -13.89 -23.59
C ILE A 410 -12.71 -12.86 -24.60
N SER A 411 -12.19 -11.65 -24.49
CA SER A 411 -12.43 -10.56 -25.44
C SER A 411 -12.01 -10.92 -26.87
N ASN A 412 -12.55 -10.23 -27.87
CA ASN A 412 -12.22 -10.49 -29.28
C ASN A 412 -10.72 -10.28 -29.56
N SER A 413 -10.11 -9.27 -28.93
CA SER A 413 -8.66 -9.02 -28.98
C SER A 413 -7.83 -9.97 -28.11
N GLN A 414 -8.48 -10.76 -27.25
CA GLN A 414 -7.87 -11.63 -26.23
C GLN A 414 -7.02 -10.89 -25.18
N ARG A 415 -7.10 -9.55 -25.12
CA ARG A 415 -6.39 -8.73 -24.11
C ARG A 415 -7.01 -8.75 -22.74
N ILE A 416 -8.30 -9.09 -22.67
CA ILE A 416 -9.06 -9.23 -21.44
C ILE A 416 -9.63 -10.64 -21.35
N LEU A 417 -9.33 -11.29 -20.23
CA LEU A 417 -9.89 -12.55 -19.79
C LEU A 417 -10.47 -12.36 -18.38
N ILE A 418 -11.72 -12.78 -18.20
CA ILE A 418 -12.43 -12.76 -16.92
C ILE A 418 -12.97 -14.16 -16.65
N GLN A 419 -12.68 -14.72 -15.48
CA GLN A 419 -13.22 -16.02 -15.07
C GLN A 419 -14.49 -15.83 -14.22
N PRO A 420 -15.43 -16.79 -14.20
CA PRO A 420 -16.66 -16.69 -13.42
C PRO A 420 -16.40 -16.37 -11.93
N GLN A 421 -15.41 -17.03 -11.33
CA GLN A 421 -15.05 -16.83 -9.92
C GLN A 421 -14.41 -15.46 -9.61
N ASP A 422 -14.11 -14.64 -10.62
CA ASP A 422 -13.59 -13.28 -10.40
C ASP A 422 -14.71 -12.24 -10.24
N TRP A 423 -15.97 -12.59 -10.50
CA TRP A 423 -17.09 -11.68 -10.27
C TRP A 423 -17.38 -11.50 -8.78
N TRP A 424 -17.50 -10.24 -8.33
CA TRP A 424 -17.78 -9.91 -6.93
C TRP A 424 -19.04 -9.08 -6.69
N LEU A 425 -19.82 -8.83 -7.74
CA LEU A 425 -21.03 -8.01 -7.68
C LEU A 425 -22.15 -8.66 -6.85
N GLU A 426 -22.34 -9.98 -6.97
CA GLU A 426 -23.34 -10.71 -6.16
C GLU A 426 -23.04 -10.57 -4.67
N GLN A 427 -21.79 -10.84 -4.27
CA GLN A 427 -21.36 -10.74 -2.88
C GLN A 427 -21.50 -9.31 -2.35
N SER A 428 -21.19 -8.32 -3.19
CA SER A 428 -21.39 -6.90 -2.87
C SER A 428 -22.86 -6.56 -2.65
N TYR A 429 -23.77 -7.11 -3.47
CA TYR A 429 -25.21 -6.97 -3.28
C TYR A 429 -25.69 -7.65 -1.99
N LEU A 430 -25.26 -8.89 -1.73
CA LEU A 430 -25.64 -9.61 -0.50
C LEU A 430 -25.21 -8.84 0.76
N PHE A 431 -24.05 -8.19 0.72
CA PHE A 431 -23.56 -7.38 1.82
C PHE A 431 -24.29 -6.04 1.96
N THR A 432 -24.46 -5.29 0.88
CA THR A 432 -24.96 -3.90 0.93
C THR A 432 -26.46 -3.76 0.76
N GLN A 433 -27.12 -4.77 0.21
CA GLN A 433 -28.49 -4.71 -0.32
C GLN A 433 -28.70 -3.62 -1.38
N GLN A 434 -27.62 -3.10 -1.98
CA GLN A 434 -27.68 -2.13 -3.07
C GLN A 434 -27.59 -2.84 -4.43
N PRO A 435 -28.65 -2.78 -5.26
CA PRO A 435 -28.67 -3.49 -6.53
C PRO A 435 -27.67 -2.88 -7.52
N VAL A 436 -27.14 -3.72 -8.41
CA VAL A 436 -26.32 -3.25 -9.53
C VAL A 436 -27.24 -2.63 -10.59
N PRO A 437 -27.11 -1.33 -10.90
CA PRO A 437 -27.99 -0.70 -11.88
C PRO A 437 -27.66 -1.15 -13.30
N LEU A 438 -28.66 -1.18 -14.18
CA LEU A 438 -28.43 -1.31 -15.62
C LEU A 438 -27.56 -0.15 -16.11
N GLY A 439 -26.58 -0.46 -16.96
CA GLY A 439 -25.59 0.52 -17.40
C GLY A 439 -24.47 0.80 -16.39
N PHE A 440 -24.40 0.07 -15.27
CA PHE A 440 -23.26 0.14 -14.36
C PHE A 440 -21.95 -0.12 -15.11
N GLN A 441 -20.94 0.69 -14.84
CA GLN A 441 -19.65 0.63 -15.54
C GLN A 441 -18.56 0.16 -14.57
N ILE A 442 -17.92 -0.94 -14.92
CA ILE A 442 -16.70 -1.41 -14.28
C ILE A 442 -15.53 -0.92 -15.10
N ARG A 443 -14.58 -0.22 -14.47
CA ARG A 443 -13.43 0.40 -15.16
C ARG A 443 -12.11 -0.06 -14.56
N TRP A 444 -11.11 -0.20 -15.40
CA TRP A 444 -9.70 -0.38 -15.05
C TRP A 444 -8.85 0.15 -16.20
N ARG A 445 -7.53 0.21 -16.01
CA ARG A 445 -6.60 0.66 -17.05
C ARG A 445 -5.36 -0.21 -17.11
N VAL A 446 -4.63 -0.09 -18.21
CA VAL A 446 -3.29 -0.65 -18.37
C VAL A 446 -2.27 0.43 -18.07
N GLU A 447 -1.35 0.17 -17.14
CA GLU A 447 -0.24 1.04 -16.78
C GLU A 447 1.09 0.50 -17.32
N PRO A 448 1.98 1.36 -17.84
CA PRO A 448 3.32 0.94 -18.22
C PRO A 448 4.18 0.76 -16.97
N LEU A 449 4.88 -0.36 -16.89
CA LEU A 449 5.96 -0.61 -15.92
C LEU A 449 7.34 -0.38 -16.56
N PHE A 450 7.44 0.56 -17.49
CA PHE A 450 8.64 0.81 -18.28
C PHE A 450 8.75 2.24 -18.81
N THR A 451 9.94 2.58 -19.32
CA THR A 451 10.23 3.84 -20.01
C THR A 451 11.06 3.57 -21.28
N ASP A 452 10.51 3.79 -22.47
CA ASP A 452 11.27 3.70 -23.74
C ASP A 452 12.17 4.91 -23.98
N LEU A 453 11.68 6.09 -23.62
CA LEU A 453 12.39 7.37 -23.78
C LEU A 453 12.53 8.03 -22.42
N TYR A 454 13.72 7.89 -21.83
CA TYR A 454 14.05 8.60 -20.60
C TYR A 454 14.25 10.08 -20.90
N ARG A 455 13.71 10.92 -20.01
CA ARG A 455 13.95 12.36 -19.97
C ARG A 455 14.36 12.71 -18.56
N SER A 456 15.52 13.34 -18.40
CA SER A 456 15.97 13.74 -17.07
C SER A 456 14.94 14.70 -16.45
N PRO A 457 14.56 14.50 -15.19
CA PRO A 457 13.58 15.36 -14.54
C PRO A 457 14.13 16.78 -14.40
N ALA A 458 13.31 17.78 -14.75
CA ALA A 458 13.59 19.16 -14.39
C ALA A 458 13.41 19.30 -12.86
N ILE A 459 14.37 19.87 -12.13
CA ILE A 459 14.27 20.06 -10.68
C ILE A 459 12.91 20.67 -10.29
N PRO A 460 12.04 19.96 -9.54
CA PRO A 460 11.02 20.61 -8.72
C PRO A 460 11.67 21.07 -7.42
N THR A 461 11.13 22.11 -6.79
CA THR A 461 11.61 22.72 -5.53
C THR A 461 11.54 21.82 -4.28
N ARG A 462 11.46 20.49 -4.42
CA ARG A 462 11.48 19.54 -3.30
C ARG A 462 12.63 18.56 -3.46
N THR A 463 13.48 18.59 -2.45
CA THR A 463 14.59 17.67 -2.17
C THR A 463 14.12 16.22 -2.16
N GLY A 464 14.58 15.45 -3.14
CA GLY A 464 14.39 14.01 -3.25
C GLY A 464 15.02 13.52 -4.55
N ALA A 465 15.84 12.47 -4.50
CA ALA A 465 16.29 11.83 -5.72
C ALA A 465 15.08 11.14 -6.38
N SER A 466 14.78 11.48 -7.64
CA SER A 466 13.77 10.77 -8.42
C SER A 466 14.31 9.38 -8.77
N ILE A 467 13.58 8.34 -8.36
CA ILE A 467 13.81 7.00 -8.88
C ILE A 467 12.95 6.88 -10.13
N ASP A 468 13.58 6.98 -11.28
CA ASP A 468 12.95 6.87 -12.57
C ASP A 468 12.98 5.41 -13.03
N LEU A 469 11.79 4.82 -13.20
CA LEU A 469 11.64 3.44 -13.62
C LEU A 469 12.07 3.27 -15.09
N LEU A 470 12.98 2.33 -15.38
CA LEU A 470 13.35 1.98 -16.75
C LEU A 470 12.57 0.75 -17.22
N ALA A 471 12.56 -0.32 -16.42
CA ALA A 471 11.77 -1.53 -16.67
C ALA A 471 11.49 -2.27 -15.35
N GLN A 472 10.30 -2.86 -15.22
CA GLN A 472 9.89 -3.67 -14.06
C GLN A 472 8.97 -4.80 -14.51
N ASN A 473 9.09 -5.94 -13.82
CA ASN A 473 8.35 -7.17 -14.08
C ASN A 473 8.87 -7.95 -15.30
N LEU A 474 10.15 -7.74 -15.65
CA LEU A 474 10.88 -8.62 -16.57
C LEU A 474 10.87 -10.06 -16.04
N SER A 475 11.12 -11.05 -16.89
CA SER A 475 11.47 -12.38 -16.40
C SER A 475 12.69 -12.29 -15.47
N ASN A 476 12.66 -12.89 -14.28
CA ASN A 476 13.83 -12.81 -13.39
C ASN A 476 15.00 -13.59 -14.02
N GLY A 477 16.05 -12.88 -14.43
CA GLY A 477 17.13 -13.48 -15.20
C GLY A 477 18.22 -12.49 -15.60
N GLN A 478 19.10 -12.91 -16.51
CA GLN A 478 20.12 -12.04 -17.08
C GLN A 478 19.53 -11.16 -18.19
N HIS A 479 19.90 -9.88 -18.17
CA HIS A 479 19.47 -8.87 -19.13
C HIS A 479 20.60 -7.90 -19.42
N ARG A 480 20.54 -7.24 -20.58
CA ARG A 480 21.39 -6.10 -20.93
C ARG A 480 20.54 -4.82 -20.97
N LEU A 481 20.88 -3.85 -20.13
CA LEU A 481 20.40 -2.48 -20.23
C LEU A 481 21.29 -1.69 -21.20
N GLU A 482 20.66 -0.97 -22.11
CA GLU A 482 21.35 0.01 -22.95
C GLU A 482 20.68 1.38 -22.83
N ILE A 483 21.48 2.41 -22.57
CA ILE A 483 21.03 3.81 -22.54
C ILE A 483 21.76 4.56 -23.66
N ILE A 484 21.01 5.06 -24.63
CA ILE A 484 21.54 5.74 -25.81
C ILE A 484 21.13 7.21 -25.75
N SER A 485 22.08 8.07 -25.39
CA SER A 485 21.90 9.51 -25.30
C SER A 485 21.67 10.13 -26.67
N LYS A 486 20.64 10.97 -26.79
CA LYS A 486 20.36 11.68 -28.05
C LYS A 486 21.37 12.78 -28.37
N SER A 487 22.10 13.29 -27.38
CA SER A 487 23.16 14.29 -27.62
C SER A 487 24.49 13.66 -28.01
N GLY A 488 24.65 12.34 -27.90
CA GLY A 488 25.93 11.66 -28.05
C GLY A 488 26.89 11.84 -26.86
N GLU A 489 26.43 12.48 -25.78
CA GLU A 489 27.17 12.68 -24.54
C GLU A 489 26.60 11.85 -23.40
N ALA A 490 27.42 11.51 -22.41
CA ALA A 490 26.95 10.85 -21.20
C ALA A 490 25.89 11.69 -20.48
N ILE A 491 24.85 11.06 -19.97
CA ILE A 491 23.84 11.74 -19.15
C ILE A 491 24.24 11.61 -17.67
N PRO A 492 23.89 12.60 -16.83
CA PRO A 492 24.23 12.54 -15.42
C PRO A 492 23.30 11.56 -14.70
N ILE A 493 23.91 10.52 -14.15
CA ILE A 493 23.27 9.45 -13.39
C ILE A 493 23.97 9.41 -12.04
N GLU A 494 23.20 9.34 -10.95
CA GLU A 494 23.77 9.09 -9.63
C GLU A 494 24.04 7.60 -9.47
N THR A 495 23.04 6.76 -9.77
CA THR A 495 23.11 5.31 -9.63
C THR A 495 22.14 4.63 -10.60
N ILE A 496 22.54 3.50 -11.17
CA ILE A 496 21.58 2.53 -11.73
C ILE A 496 21.32 1.48 -10.67
N ARG A 497 20.05 1.28 -10.31
CA ARG A 497 19.63 0.33 -9.29
C ARG A 497 18.92 -0.85 -9.93
N VAL A 498 19.41 -2.04 -9.64
CA VAL A 498 18.87 -3.32 -10.13
C VAL A 498 18.28 -4.10 -8.97
N TYR A 499 17.14 -4.72 -9.22
CA TYR A 499 16.40 -5.51 -8.24
C TYR A 499 16.28 -6.95 -8.73
N HIS A 500 16.67 -7.90 -7.89
CA HIS A 500 16.68 -9.32 -8.21
C HIS A 500 15.97 -10.13 -7.12
N PRO A 501 14.67 -10.41 -7.32
CA PRO A 501 13.89 -11.28 -6.46
C PRO A 501 14.49 -12.68 -6.32
N LEU A 502 14.04 -13.42 -5.30
CA LEU A 502 14.42 -14.82 -5.12
C LEU A 502 13.70 -15.70 -6.15
N PRO A 503 14.28 -16.84 -6.57
CA PRO A 503 13.64 -17.76 -7.50
C PRO A 503 12.36 -18.41 -6.95
#